data_AF-A0A9P7WU45-F1
#
_entry.id   AF-A0A9P7WU45-F1
#
_cell.length_a   1.000
_cell.length_b   1.000
_cell.length_c   1.000
_cell.angle_alpha   90.00
_cell.angle_beta   90.00
_cell.angle_gamma   90.00
#
_symmetry.space_group_name_H-M   'P 1'
#
loop_
_entity.id
_entity.type
_entity.pdbx_description
1 polymer ?
#
loop_
_entity_poly.entity_id
_entity_poly.type
_entity_poly.pdbx_seq_one_letter_code
_entity_poly.pdbx_strand_id
1 'polypeptide(L)'
;MTENCEIPAFGISESLCFDPRIYKSQKAMPWQKTITLGRKSKGMHLVTPDITSQIQDGLEDISIGILHLFIQHTSAAITVNENYDPDVRKDMTMALDRIVPESLPWLHTDEGPESVSFPLSSQE
;
A
#
# COMPACT_ATOMS: atom_id res chain seq x y z
N MET A 1 -20.92 38.19 -41.45
CA MET A 1 -21.77 39.17 -40.78
C MET A 1 -22.45 38.47 -39.62
N THR A 2 -22.38 39.08 -38.46
CA THR A 2 -22.89 38.61 -37.17
C THR A 2 -24.41 38.54 -37.17
N GLU A 3 -24.99 37.39 -36.82
CA GLU A 3 -26.38 37.31 -36.37
C GLU A 3 -26.53 36.28 -35.24
N ASN A 4 -26.51 36.83 -34.02
CA ASN A 4 -27.42 36.58 -32.90
C ASN A 4 -28.20 35.26 -32.90
N CYS A 5 -27.84 34.36 -31.98
CA CYS A 5 -28.75 33.34 -31.47
C CYS A 5 -29.19 33.78 -30.06
N GLU A 6 -30.44 34.19 -29.94
CA GLU A 6 -31.10 34.51 -28.68
C GLU A 6 -31.18 33.28 -27.79
N ILE A 7 -30.94 33.49 -26.49
CA ILE A 7 -30.99 32.46 -25.44
C ILE A 7 -32.44 32.40 -24.92
N PRO A 8 -33.17 31.28 -25.02
CA PRO A 8 -34.33 31.06 -24.18
C PRO A 8 -33.91 30.42 -22.86
N ALA A 9 -34.62 30.83 -21.82
CA ALA A 9 -34.42 30.51 -20.42
C ALA A 9 -34.54 29.02 -20.08
N PHE A 10 -33.91 28.67 -18.95
CA PHE A 10 -34.09 27.47 -18.13
C PHE A 10 -33.46 26.17 -18.63
N GLY A 11 -32.44 25.74 -17.87
CA GLY A 11 -31.79 24.45 -18.00
C GLY A 11 -30.29 24.61 -17.86
N ILE A 12 -29.76 24.51 -16.64
CA ILE A 12 -28.32 24.32 -16.41
C ILE A 12 -27.93 22.99 -17.06
N SER A 13 -27.52 23.06 -18.32
CA SER A 13 -27.00 21.94 -19.09
C SER A 13 -25.58 21.64 -18.64
N GLU A 14 -25.30 20.35 -18.49
CA GLU A 14 -23.98 19.75 -18.34
C GLU A 14 -22.98 20.40 -19.29
N SER A 15 -22.08 21.21 -18.74
CA SER A 15 -20.94 21.77 -19.46
C SER A 15 -19.70 21.74 -18.58
N LEU A 16 -19.46 20.59 -17.94
CA LEU A 16 -18.08 20.15 -17.78
C LEU A 16 -17.60 19.77 -19.17
N CYS A 17 -16.88 20.71 -19.79
CA CYS A 17 -16.23 20.56 -21.08
C CYS A 17 -15.36 19.28 -21.05
N PHE A 18 -15.94 18.17 -21.49
CA PHE A 18 -15.27 16.88 -21.64
C PHE A 18 -14.31 17.04 -22.81
N ASP A 19 -13.01 17.22 -22.56
CA ASP A 19 -12.00 17.24 -23.63
C ASP A 19 -11.72 15.79 -24.07
N PRO A 20 -12.17 15.37 -25.27
CA PRO A 20 -11.99 14.00 -25.75
C PRO A 20 -10.52 13.65 -26.03
N ARG A 21 -9.58 14.60 -25.95
CA ARG A 21 -8.13 14.35 -26.09
C ARG A 21 -7.49 13.80 -24.81
N ILE A 22 -8.15 13.93 -23.66
CA ILE A 22 -7.71 13.36 -22.37
C ILE A 22 -7.99 11.84 -22.34
N TYR A 23 -8.99 11.36 -23.09
CA TYR A 23 -9.43 9.95 -23.08
C TYR A 23 -8.66 9.07 -24.08
N LYS A 24 -7.33 9.14 -24.08
CA LYS A 24 -6.53 8.13 -24.78
C LYS A 24 -6.53 6.85 -23.94
N SER A 25 -7.19 5.81 -24.46
CA SER A 25 -7.05 4.38 -24.11
C SER A 25 -6.61 4.12 -22.66
N GLN A 26 -7.44 4.52 -21.68
CA GLN A 26 -7.21 4.10 -20.31
C GLN A 26 -7.42 2.59 -20.23
N LYS A 27 -6.37 1.85 -19.87
CA LYS A 27 -6.45 0.47 -19.41
C LYS A 27 -7.64 0.37 -18.43
N ALA A 28 -8.58 -0.52 -18.73
CA ALA A 28 -9.84 -0.59 -17.99
C ALA A 28 -9.57 -0.81 -16.49
N MET A 29 -10.05 0.12 -15.67
CA MET A 29 -10.04 0.00 -14.21
C MET A 29 -11.27 -0.80 -13.76
N PRO A 30 -11.13 -1.75 -12.82
CA PRO A 30 -9.98 -1.92 -11.92
C PRO A 30 -8.87 -2.84 -12.45
N TRP A 31 -7.61 -2.40 -12.31
CA TRP A 31 -6.43 -3.25 -12.46
C TRP A 31 -6.03 -3.83 -11.10
N GLN A 32 -5.82 -5.14 -11.04
CA GLN A 32 -5.40 -5.85 -9.83
C GLN A 32 -4.33 -6.88 -10.19
N LYS A 33 -3.30 -6.98 -9.35
CA LYS A 33 -2.20 -7.94 -9.51
C LYS A 33 -1.74 -8.43 -8.15
N THR A 34 -1.53 -9.75 -8.03
CA THR A 34 -0.84 -10.34 -6.89
C THR A 34 0.66 -10.29 -7.16
N ILE A 35 1.42 -9.79 -6.18
CA ILE A 35 2.88 -9.71 -6.22
C ILE A 35 3.46 -10.53 -5.07
N THR A 36 4.68 -11.02 -5.23
CA THR A 36 5.36 -11.82 -4.22
C THR A 36 6.58 -11.07 -3.71
N LEU A 37 6.70 -10.95 -2.39
CA LEU A 37 7.89 -10.40 -1.74
C LEU A 37 8.77 -11.54 -1.24
N GLY A 38 10.09 -11.38 -1.34
CA GLY A 38 11.03 -12.35 -0.79
C GLY A 38 10.91 -12.44 0.73
N ARG A 39 11.16 -13.63 1.30
CA ARG A 39 11.19 -13.81 2.76
C ARG A 39 12.22 -12.86 3.38
N LYS A 40 11.81 -12.17 4.44
CA LYS A 40 12.68 -11.34 5.27
C LYS A 40 12.67 -11.87 6.70
N SER A 41 13.77 -11.67 7.42
CA SER A 41 13.80 -11.88 8.87
C SER A 41 12.92 -10.86 9.58
N LYS A 42 12.64 -11.05 10.87
CA LYS A 42 11.96 -10.05 11.70
C LYS A 42 12.65 -8.67 11.58
N GLY A 43 11.84 -7.61 11.53
CA GLY A 43 12.28 -6.22 11.51
C GLY A 43 11.61 -5.39 10.41
N MET A 44 12.08 -4.14 10.26
CA MET A 44 11.60 -3.21 9.22
C MET A 44 12.48 -3.25 7.98
N HIS A 45 11.87 -3.52 6.82
CA HIS A 45 12.56 -3.67 5.53
C HIS A 45 12.01 -2.69 4.50
N LEU A 46 12.91 -2.13 3.68
CA LEU A 46 12.51 -1.37 2.51
C LEU A 46 12.07 -2.34 1.41
N VAL A 47 10.81 -2.24 0.99
CA VAL A 47 10.20 -3.11 -0.04
C VAL A 47 9.73 -2.32 -1.27
N THR A 48 9.93 -1.00 -1.29
CA THR A 48 9.51 -0.15 -2.42
C THR A 48 10.08 -0.62 -3.76
N PRO A 49 11.39 -0.96 -3.90
CA PRO A 49 11.93 -1.42 -5.18
C PRO A 49 11.31 -2.75 -5.65
N ASP A 50 11.09 -3.69 -4.72
CA ASP A 50 10.46 -4.99 -4.99
C ASP A 50 9.01 -4.83 -5.45
N ILE A 51 8.28 -3.87 -4.88
CA ILE A 51 6.89 -3.57 -5.25
C ILE A 51 6.85 -2.87 -6.61
N THR A 52 7.61 -1.76 -6.78
CA THR A 52 7.60 -0.96 -8.01
C THR A 52 7.98 -1.78 -9.24
N SER A 53 9.00 -2.64 -9.13
CA SER A 53 9.41 -3.52 -10.24
C SER A 53 8.32 -4.50 -10.69
N GLN A 54 7.42 -4.89 -9.79
CA GLN A 54 6.34 -5.85 -10.09
C GLN A 54 5.03 -5.19 -10.55
N ILE A 55 4.82 -3.90 -10.26
CA ILE A 55 3.57 -3.18 -10.60
C ILE A 55 3.72 -2.19 -11.75
N GLN A 56 4.92 -2.02 -12.31
CA GLN A 56 5.23 -1.03 -13.35
C GLN A 56 4.26 -1.08 -14.54
N ASP A 57 3.92 -2.30 -15.01
CA ASP A 57 2.97 -2.57 -16.09
C ASP A 57 1.54 -2.11 -15.80
N GLY A 58 1.19 -1.98 -14.52
CA GLY A 58 -0.08 -1.42 -14.06
C GLY A 58 -0.11 0.11 -14.05
N LEU A 59 1.05 0.75 -13.98
CA LEU A 59 1.19 2.20 -13.79
C LEU A 59 1.45 2.99 -15.08
N GLU A 60 1.84 2.33 -16.18
CA GLU A 60 2.31 2.97 -17.42
C GLU A 60 1.37 4.06 -17.98
N ASP A 61 0.05 3.87 -17.90
CA ASP A 61 -0.96 4.81 -18.45
C ASP A 61 -1.70 5.60 -17.35
N ILE A 62 -1.22 5.57 -16.11
CA ILE A 62 -1.91 6.19 -14.96
C ILE A 62 -1.15 7.44 -14.52
N SER A 63 -1.72 8.61 -14.78
CA SER A 63 -1.18 9.89 -14.26
C SER A 63 -1.60 10.17 -12.82
N ILE A 64 -2.86 9.84 -12.46
CA ILE A 64 -3.44 10.07 -11.13
C ILE A 64 -4.32 8.86 -10.80
N GLY A 65 -4.17 8.30 -9.61
CA GLY A 65 -4.94 7.13 -9.17
C GLY A 65 -4.73 6.81 -7.69
N ILE A 66 -5.35 5.72 -7.24
CA ILE A 66 -5.19 5.19 -5.88
C ILE A 66 -4.52 3.83 -5.98
N LEU A 67 -3.43 3.64 -5.24
CA LEU A 67 -2.78 2.34 -5.06
C LEU A 67 -3.23 1.73 -3.74
N HIS A 68 -3.91 0.59 -3.79
CA HIS A 68 -4.27 -0.19 -2.61
C HIS A 68 -3.33 -1.40 -2.48
N LEU A 69 -2.52 -1.41 -1.43
CA LEU A 69 -1.63 -2.53 -1.11
C LEU A 69 -2.23 -3.33 0.04
N PHE A 70 -2.64 -4.57 -0.26
CA PHE A 70 -3.14 -5.51 0.73
C PHE A 70 -2.13 -6.62 0.97
N ILE A 71 -1.71 -6.80 2.22
CA ILE A 71 -0.81 -7.88 2.62
C ILE A 71 -1.63 -9.12 3.01
N GLN A 72 -1.39 -10.23 2.34
CA GLN A 72 -2.07 -11.52 2.59
C GLN A 72 -1.32 -12.36 3.64
N HIS A 73 -0.84 -11.72 4.71
CA HIS A 73 -0.15 -12.36 5.83
C HIS A 73 -0.65 -11.78 7.16
N THR A 74 -0.75 -12.62 8.18
CA THR A 74 -1.20 -12.26 9.53
C THR A 74 -0.07 -11.72 10.42
N SER A 75 1.17 -12.09 10.12
CA SER A 75 2.37 -11.76 10.90
C SER A 75 3.21 -10.63 10.31
N ALA A 76 2.71 -9.93 9.29
CA ALA A 76 3.42 -8.83 8.64
C ALA A 76 2.46 -7.69 8.30
N ALA A 77 3.00 -6.46 8.28
CA ALA A 77 2.26 -5.26 7.91
C ALA A 77 3.08 -4.39 6.95
N ILE A 78 2.38 -3.59 6.15
CA ILE A 78 2.98 -2.55 5.29
C ILE A 78 2.80 -1.21 5.98
N THR A 79 3.87 -0.44 6.10
CA THR A 79 3.83 0.94 6.62
C THR A 79 4.47 1.89 5.62
N VAL A 80 4.05 3.15 5.68
CA VAL A 80 4.65 4.25 4.90
C VAL A 80 5.38 5.14 5.90
N ASN A 81 6.67 5.34 5.68
CA ASN A 81 7.57 6.10 6.54
C ASN A 81 8.59 6.86 5.69
N GLU A 82 9.34 7.75 6.34
CA GLU A 82 10.50 8.42 5.72
C GLU A 82 11.56 7.39 5.30
N ASN A 83 12.16 7.60 4.11
CA ASN A 83 13.23 6.77 3.57
C ASN A 83 14.52 7.56 3.31
N TYR A 84 14.70 8.72 3.97
CA TYR A 84 15.93 9.50 3.87
C TYR A 84 17.02 8.95 4.80
N ASP A 85 16.67 8.70 6.06
CA ASP A 85 17.59 8.17 7.06
C ASP A 85 17.42 6.64 7.23
N PRO A 86 18.48 5.82 6.98
CA PRO A 86 18.42 4.39 7.22
C PRO A 86 18.16 4.00 8.67
N ASP A 87 18.43 4.88 9.65
CA ASP A 87 18.24 4.60 11.07
C ASP A 87 16.77 4.59 11.48
N VAL A 88 15.87 5.24 10.73
CA VAL A 88 14.41 5.16 10.96
C VAL A 88 13.91 3.70 11.02
N ARG A 89 14.48 2.82 10.19
CA ARG A 89 14.11 1.39 10.21
C ARG A 89 14.54 0.70 11.51
N LYS A 90 15.71 1.06 12.04
CA LYS A 90 16.21 0.52 13.30
C LYS A 90 15.38 1.05 14.46
N ASP A 91 15.10 2.35 14.47
CA ASP A 91 14.30 3.01 15.51
C ASP A 91 12.88 2.43 15.58
N MET A 92 12.24 2.23 14.44
CA MET A 92 10.92 1.60 14.38
C MET A 92 10.96 0.15 14.86
N THR A 93 12.00 -0.61 14.48
CA THR A 93 12.16 -2.00 14.97
C THR A 93 12.35 -2.02 16.48
N MET A 94 13.22 -1.16 17.03
CA MET A 94 13.44 -1.04 18.47
C MET A 94 12.20 -0.59 19.23
N ALA A 95 11.43 0.35 18.67
CA ALA A 95 10.19 0.83 19.27
C ALA A 95 9.15 -0.30 19.35
N LEU A 96 8.97 -1.07 18.29
CA LEU A 96 8.05 -2.22 18.27
C LEU A 96 8.46 -3.30 19.26
N ASP A 97 9.76 -3.66 19.28
CA ASP A 97 10.30 -4.64 20.23
C ASP A 97 10.14 -4.20 21.69
N ARG A 98 10.13 -2.89 21.95
CA ARG A 98 9.89 -2.33 23.29
C ARG A 98 8.41 -2.31 23.66
N ILE A 99 7.51 -2.03 22.72
CA ILE A 99 6.06 -1.94 22.97
C ILE A 99 5.45 -3.34 23.11
N VAL A 100 5.90 -4.29 22.29
CA VAL A 100 5.39 -5.67 22.25
C VAL A 100 6.57 -6.65 22.35
N PRO A 101 7.19 -6.79 23.54
CA PRO A 101 8.31 -7.71 23.72
C PRO A 101 7.89 -9.16 23.48
N GLU A 102 8.72 -9.92 22.77
CA GLU A 102 8.47 -11.36 22.53
C GLU A 102 8.54 -12.18 23.81
N SER A 103 9.28 -11.71 24.82
CA SER A 103 9.45 -12.40 26.10
C SER A 103 8.23 -12.32 27.02
N LEU A 104 7.15 -11.63 26.63
CA LEU A 104 5.92 -11.61 27.40
C LEU A 104 5.26 -13.00 27.39
N PRO A 105 4.52 -13.38 28.45
CA PRO A 105 3.80 -14.65 28.52
C PRO A 105 2.54 -14.60 27.63
N TRP A 106 2.74 -14.61 26.32
CA TRP A 106 1.67 -14.57 25.32
C TRP A 106 0.79 -15.82 25.44
N LEU A 107 -0.53 -15.62 25.44
CA LEU A 107 -1.51 -16.71 25.49
C LEU A 107 -1.71 -17.40 24.13
N HIS A 108 -1.38 -16.70 23.03
CA HIS A 108 -1.55 -17.20 21.67
C HIS A 108 -0.18 -17.58 21.09
N THR A 109 0.18 -18.85 21.24
CA THR A 109 1.47 -19.44 20.83
C THR A 109 1.31 -20.48 19.73
N ASP A 110 0.11 -20.58 19.13
CA ASP A 110 -0.27 -21.69 18.24
C ASP A 110 0.54 -21.73 16.93
N GLU A 111 1.15 -20.61 16.53
CA GLU A 111 2.03 -20.51 15.36
C GLU A 111 3.48 -20.98 15.64
N GLY A 112 3.76 -21.49 16.84
CA GLY A 112 5.04 -22.06 17.24
C GLY A 112 6.02 -21.04 17.85
N PRO A 113 7.19 -21.53 18.33
CA PRO A 113 8.17 -20.73 19.06
C PRO A 113 8.83 -19.61 18.22
N GLU A 114 8.68 -19.66 16.90
CA GLU A 114 9.18 -18.67 15.94
C GLU A 114 8.29 -17.41 15.87
N SER A 115 7.03 -17.48 16.32
CA SER A 115 6.06 -16.37 16.32
C SER A 115 6.06 -15.59 17.64
N VAL A 116 6.34 -16.29 18.74
CA VAL A 116 6.52 -15.72 20.08
C VAL A 116 7.65 -16.48 20.74
N SER A 117 8.76 -15.80 21.07
CA SER A 117 9.91 -16.46 21.68
C SER A 117 9.53 -16.96 23.09
N PHE A 118 9.16 -18.24 23.20
CA PHE A 118 8.85 -18.86 24.47
C PHE A 118 10.15 -19.06 25.27
N PRO A 119 10.30 -18.50 26.48
CA PRO A 119 11.35 -18.95 27.38
C PRO A 119 11.00 -20.37 27.82
N LEU A 120 11.84 -21.34 27.47
CA LEU A 120 11.78 -22.73 27.94
C LEU A 120 11.83 -22.78 29.48
N SER A 121 10.71 -22.60 30.16
CA SER A 121 10.64 -22.72 31.63
C SER A 121 9.37 -23.39 32.15
N SER A 122 8.75 -24.28 31.36
CA SER A 122 7.67 -25.14 31.84
C SER A 122 7.62 -26.45 31.06
N GLN A 123 8.62 -27.30 31.28
CA GLN A 123 8.38 -28.74 31.32
C GLN A 123 8.67 -29.17 32.76
N GLU A 124 7.60 -29.35 33.54
CA GLU A 124 7.58 -30.29 34.66
C GLU A 124 7.07 -31.65 34.13
#